data_AF-A0A7Y3DEF2-F1
#
_entry.id   AF-A0A7Y3DEF2-F1
#
_cell.length_a   1.000
_cell.length_b   1.000
_cell.length_c   1.000
_cell.angle_alpha   90.00
_cell.angle_beta   90.00
_cell.angle_gamma   90.00
#
_symmetry.space_group_name_H-M   'P 1'
#
loop_
_entity.id
_entity.type
_entity.pdbx_description
1 polymer ?
#
loop_
_entity_poly.entity_id
_entity_poly.type
_entity_poly.pdbx_seq_one_letter_code
_entity_poly.pdbx_strand_id
1 'polypeptide(L)'
;MSEDEFDLKALLGLPEEEPAEPTPFAQSMNAALKNAVVSMRAEGVIEVDEGKTEALVDEITAAALEASSLKRLLKRVVNTLIHSELVEEVYGTDEELSASLRGYLESA
;
A
#
# COMPACT_ATOMS: atom_id res chain seq x y z
N MET A 1 -17.51 -25.21 -16.09
CA MET A 1 -17.07 -26.03 -14.95
C MET A 1 -16.76 -25.03 -13.86
N SER A 2 -17.71 -24.82 -12.95
CA SER A 2 -17.60 -23.88 -11.84
C SER A 2 -16.89 -24.59 -10.69
N GLU A 3 -15.79 -24.00 -10.23
CA GLU A 3 -15.08 -24.43 -9.05
C GLU A 3 -15.93 -24.02 -7.83
N ASP A 4 -16.74 -24.97 -7.34
CA ASP A 4 -17.29 -24.89 -5.99
C ASP A 4 -16.11 -25.07 -5.03
N GLU A 5 -15.45 -23.97 -4.69
CA GLU A 5 -14.44 -23.93 -3.64
C GLU A 5 -15.17 -24.25 -2.32
N PHE A 6 -14.99 -25.49 -1.88
CA PHE A 6 -15.63 -26.05 -0.70
C PHE A 6 -15.14 -25.31 0.54
N ASP A 7 -15.94 -24.38 1.07
CA ASP A 7 -15.58 -23.59 2.24
C ASP A 7 -15.60 -24.44 3.52
N LEU A 8 -14.44 -25.05 3.79
CA LEU A 8 -14.15 -25.83 4.99
C LEU A 8 -14.31 -25.03 6.29
N LYS A 9 -14.18 -23.70 6.27
CA LYS A 9 -14.34 -22.87 7.48
C LYS A 9 -15.81 -22.76 7.85
N ALA A 10 -16.68 -22.53 6.87
CA ALA A 10 -18.13 -22.52 7.06
C ALA A 10 -18.66 -23.86 7.58
N LEU A 11 -18.12 -24.99 7.12
CA LEU A 11 -18.49 -26.32 7.59
C LEU A 11 -18.09 -26.58 9.06
N LEU A 12 -16.93 -26.05 9.48
CA LEU A 12 -16.39 -26.26 10.83
C LEU A 12 -16.97 -25.29 11.87
N GLY A 13 -17.85 -24.37 11.46
CA GLY A 13 -18.45 -23.37 12.36
C GLY A 13 -17.40 -22.49 13.03
N LEU A 14 -16.24 -22.33 12.40
CA LEU A 14 -15.21 -21.42 12.89
C LEU A 14 -15.74 -20.00 12.69
N PRO A 15 -15.67 -19.12 13.70
CA PRO A 15 -16.06 -17.74 13.53
C PRO A 15 -15.25 -17.15 12.38
N GLU A 16 -15.90 -16.43 11.47
CA GLU A 16 -15.18 -15.56 10.54
C GLU A 16 -14.29 -14.66 11.39
N GLU A 17 -12.97 -14.71 11.15
CA GLU A 17 -12.05 -13.82 11.84
C GLU A 17 -12.40 -12.39 11.44
N GLU A 18 -12.99 -11.64 12.37
CA GLU A 18 -13.18 -10.20 12.17
C GLU A 18 -11.83 -9.58 11.83
N PRO A 19 -11.75 -8.70 10.82
CA PRO A 19 -10.51 -8.05 10.46
C PRO A 19 -9.98 -7.32 11.69
N ALA A 20 -8.77 -7.71 12.13
CA ALA A 20 -8.14 -7.11 13.30
C ALA A 20 -8.03 -5.58 13.11
N GLU A 21 -8.37 -4.83 14.15
CA GLU A 21 -8.23 -3.37 14.11
C GLU A 21 -6.78 -2.98 13.74
N PRO A 22 -6.59 -1.98 12.85
CA PRO A 22 -5.25 -1.55 12.48
C PRO A 22 -4.51 -1.04 13.72
N THR A 23 -3.31 -1.56 13.94
CA THR A 23 -2.44 -1.07 15.03
C THR A 23 -2.14 0.43 14.87
N PRO A 24 -1.84 1.17 15.95
CA PRO A 24 -1.45 2.59 15.85
C PRO A 24 -0.28 2.82 14.88
N PHE A 25 0.67 1.88 14.82
CA PHE A 25 1.75 1.92 13.85
C PHE A 25 1.26 1.83 12.40
N ALA A 26 0.32 0.92 12.12
CA ALA A 26 -0.28 0.79 10.80
C ALA A 26 -1.09 2.05 10.41
N GLN A 27 -1.76 2.68 11.37
CA GLN A 27 -2.48 3.95 11.15
C GLN A 27 -1.51 5.10 10.81
N SER A 28 -0.42 5.26 11.55
CA SER A 28 0.63 6.25 11.25
C SER A 28 1.26 6.00 9.87
N MET A 29 1.55 4.74 9.55
CA MET A 29 2.12 4.33 8.26
C MET A 29 1.18 4.68 7.10
N ASN A 30 -0.11 4.35 7.22
CA ASN A 30 -1.13 4.66 6.22
C ASN A 30 -1.23 6.18 6.01
N ALA A 31 -1.29 6.96 7.08
CA ALA A 31 -1.37 8.42 7.00
C ALA A 31 -0.13 9.03 6.32
N ALA A 32 1.07 8.53 6.62
CA ALA A 32 2.31 8.97 6.00
C ALA A 32 2.35 8.64 4.50
N LEU A 33 1.98 7.42 4.14
CA LEU A 33 1.93 6.96 2.75
C LEU A 33 0.85 7.70 1.95
N LYS A 34 -0.28 8.03 2.56
CA LYS A 34 -1.32 8.89 1.97
C LYS A 34 -0.77 10.26 1.60
N ASN A 35 -0.07 10.92 2.53
CA ASN A 35 0.55 12.21 2.26
C ASN A 35 1.60 12.12 1.15
N ALA A 36 2.40 11.05 1.14
CA ALA A 36 3.39 10.81 0.09
C ALA A 36 2.73 10.65 -1.29
N VAL A 37 1.69 9.83 -1.41
CA VAL A 37 0.95 9.62 -2.67
C VAL A 37 0.32 10.91 -3.15
N VAL A 38 -0.29 11.70 -2.25
CA VAL A 38 -0.87 13.00 -2.61
C VAL A 38 0.21 13.96 -3.13
N SER A 39 1.38 14.02 -2.49
CA SER A 39 2.52 14.83 -2.95
C SER A 39 3.01 14.39 -4.33
N MET A 40 3.25 13.08 -4.50
CA MET A 40 3.75 12.51 -5.76
C MET A 40 2.77 12.75 -6.92
N ARG A 41 1.45 12.67 -6.68
CA ARG A 41 0.43 13.04 -7.68
C ARG A 41 0.48 14.53 -8.01
N ALA A 42 0.56 15.39 -7.00
CA ALA A 42 0.60 16.85 -7.19
C ALA A 42 1.85 17.31 -7.93
N GLU A 43 2.98 16.62 -7.74
CA GLU A 43 4.26 16.88 -8.40
C GLU A 43 4.37 16.23 -9.79
N GLY A 44 3.38 15.41 -10.19
CA GLY A 44 3.38 14.71 -11.49
C GLY A 44 4.37 13.55 -11.57
N VAL A 45 4.77 12.99 -10.43
CA VAL A 45 5.70 11.84 -10.34
C VAL A 45 4.97 10.53 -10.67
N ILE A 46 3.68 10.45 -10.30
CA ILE A 46 2.79 9.32 -10.62
C ILE A 46 1.42 9.86 -11.08
N GLU A 47 0.78 9.13 -11.98
CA GLU A 47 -0.61 9.35 -12.38
C GLU A 47 -1.51 8.26 -11.78
N VAL A 48 -2.53 8.69 -11.04
CA VAL A 48 -3.47 7.80 -10.33
C VAL A 48 -4.83 8.47 -10.37
N ASP A 49 -5.88 7.73 -10.73
CA ASP A 49 -7.26 8.20 -10.62
C ASP A 49 -7.58 8.60 -9.17
N GLU A 50 -8.28 9.71 -8.99
CA GLU A 50 -8.70 10.18 -7.66
C GLU A 50 -9.53 9.13 -6.93
N GLY A 51 -10.40 8.38 -7.63
CA GLY A 51 -11.20 7.30 -7.06
C GLY A 51 -10.41 6.07 -6.63
N LYS A 52 -9.16 5.92 -7.08
CA LYS A 52 -8.28 4.79 -6.75
C LYS A 52 -7.20 5.10 -5.72
N THR A 53 -7.08 6.38 -5.33
CA THR A 53 -5.98 6.82 -4.45
C THR A 53 -6.04 6.15 -3.08
N GLU A 54 -7.21 5.97 -2.50
CA GLU A 54 -7.36 5.31 -1.19
C GLU A 54 -6.97 3.82 -1.27
N ALA A 55 -7.46 3.11 -2.29
CA ALA A 55 -7.11 1.72 -2.53
C ALA A 55 -5.60 1.53 -2.75
N LEU A 56 -4.95 2.45 -3.47
CA LEU A 56 -3.50 2.42 -3.67
C LEU A 56 -2.76 2.59 -2.35
N VAL A 57 -3.19 3.52 -1.50
CA VAL A 57 -2.60 3.75 -0.18
C VAL A 57 -2.71 2.49 0.68
N ASP A 58 -3.83 1.78 0.64
CA ASP A 58 -4.01 0.54 1.39
C ASP A 58 -3.09 -0.58 0.86
N GLU A 59 -2.98 -0.72 -0.47
CA GLU A 59 -2.09 -1.68 -1.12
C GLU A 59 -0.62 -1.47 -0.71
N ILE A 60 -0.13 -0.24 -0.83
CA ILE A 60 1.27 0.08 -0.46
C ILE A 60 1.49 0.02 1.05
N THR A 61 0.46 0.30 1.87
CA THR A 61 0.54 0.14 3.33
C THR A 61 0.68 -1.33 3.70
N ALA A 62 -0.11 -2.23 3.10
CA ALA A 62 0.01 -3.66 3.34
C ALA A 62 1.42 -4.16 2.97
N ALA A 63 1.94 -3.75 1.82
CA ALA A 63 3.30 -4.07 1.40
C ALA A 63 4.37 -3.51 2.37
N ALA A 64 4.16 -2.30 2.90
CA ALA A 64 5.07 -1.67 3.86
C ALA A 64 5.13 -2.44 5.19
N LEU A 65 3.99 -2.92 5.70
CA LEU A 65 3.90 -3.62 6.98
C LEU A 65 4.61 -4.98 6.98
N GLU A 66 4.82 -5.59 5.81
CA GLU A 66 5.63 -6.81 5.68
C GLU A 66 7.15 -6.58 5.78
N ALA A 67 7.59 -5.31 5.77
CA ALA A 67 9.00 -4.99 5.73
C ALA A 67 9.66 -5.05 7.11
N SER A 68 10.80 -5.74 7.18
CA SER A 68 11.59 -5.88 8.41
C SER A 68 12.58 -4.73 8.68
N SER A 69 12.66 -3.73 7.79
CA SER A 69 13.53 -2.55 7.93
C SER A 69 13.13 -1.43 6.98
N LEU A 70 13.47 -0.18 7.32
CA LEU A 70 13.16 1.00 6.48
C LEU A 70 13.66 0.87 5.05
N LYS A 71 14.88 0.34 4.84
CA LYS A 71 15.42 0.10 3.49
C LYS A 71 14.56 -0.90 2.69
N ARG A 72 14.09 -1.96 3.33
CA ARG A 72 13.21 -2.96 2.69
C ARG A 72 11.81 -2.41 2.46
N LEU A 73 11.33 -1.56 3.37
CA LEU A 73 10.05 -0.88 3.29
C LEU A 73 10.02 0.02 2.05
N LEU A 74 10.97 0.94 1.92
CA LEU A 74 11.06 1.82 0.76
C LEU A 74 11.09 1.04 -0.55
N LYS A 75 11.94 0.01 -0.63
CA LYS A 75 12.04 -0.83 -1.82
C LYS A 75 10.71 -1.53 -2.15
N ARG A 76 10.01 -2.04 -1.14
CA ARG A 76 8.70 -2.71 -1.35
C ARG A 76 7.66 -1.71 -1.83
N VAL A 77 7.54 -0.57 -1.17
CA VAL A 77 6.56 0.46 -1.56
C VAL A 77 6.81 0.95 -2.99
N VAL A 78 8.06 1.24 -3.36
CA VAL A 78 8.42 1.64 -4.74
C VAL A 78 8.05 0.53 -5.74
N ASN A 79 8.42 -0.71 -5.44
CA ASN A 79 8.10 -1.84 -6.31
C ASN A 79 6.59 -2.06 -6.45
N THR A 80 5.81 -1.87 -5.38
CA THR A 80 4.34 -1.92 -5.43
C THR A 80 3.78 -0.78 -6.26
N LEU A 81 4.26 0.46 -6.10
CA LEU A 81 3.82 1.61 -6.92
C LEU A 81 4.04 1.36 -8.43
N ILE A 82 5.22 0.85 -8.80
CA ILE A 82 5.58 0.59 -10.21
C ILE A 82 4.72 -0.51 -10.84
N HIS A 83 4.25 -1.48 -10.04
CA HIS A 83 3.53 -2.65 -10.53
C HIS A 83 2.04 -2.66 -10.18
N SER A 84 1.54 -1.62 -9.50
CA SER A 84 0.14 -1.52 -9.11
C SER A 84 -0.74 -1.22 -10.32
N GLU A 85 -1.84 -1.95 -10.47
CA GLU A 85 -2.86 -1.68 -11.49
C GLU A 85 -3.67 -0.40 -11.21
N LEU A 86 -3.51 0.18 -10.02
CA LEU A 86 -4.16 1.41 -9.61
C LEU A 86 -3.40 2.64 -10.09
N VAL A 87 -2.11 2.48 -10.42
CA VAL A 87 -1.25 3.53 -10.99
C VAL A 87 -1.33 3.44 -12.51
N GLU A 88 -1.67 4.56 -13.15
CA GLU A 88 -1.81 4.64 -14.60
C GLU A 88 -0.45 4.80 -15.28
N GLU A 89 0.40 5.64 -14.71
CA GLU A 89 1.75 5.91 -15.22
C GLU A 89 2.70 6.32 -14.10
N VAL A 90 3.97 5.94 -14.23
CA VAL A 90 5.04 6.33 -13.31
C VAL A 90 6.08 7.12 -14.08
N TYR A 91 6.16 8.41 -13.79
CA TYR A 91 7.10 9.33 -14.44
C TYR A 91 8.40 9.50 -13.67
N GLY A 92 8.41 9.20 -12.37
CA GLY A 92 9.60 9.28 -11.51
C GLY A 92 10.50 8.07 -11.61
N THR A 93 11.81 8.27 -11.37
CA THR A 93 12.75 7.15 -11.19
C THR A 93 12.59 6.48 -9.83
N ASP A 94 13.12 5.26 -9.69
CA ASP A 94 13.20 4.56 -8.39
C ASP A 94 13.82 5.43 -7.29
N GLU A 95 14.85 6.21 -7.63
CA GLU A 95 15.49 7.14 -6.70
C GLU A 95 14.58 8.31 -6.29
N GLU A 96 13.85 8.90 -7.24
CA GLU A 96 12.92 10.01 -6.99
C GLU A 96 11.72 9.57 -6.14
N LEU A 97 11.16 8.39 -6.44
CA LEU A 97 10.10 7.76 -5.65
C LEU A 97 10.60 7.47 -4.23
N SER A 98 11.79 6.85 -4.11
CA SER A 98 12.39 6.55 -2.81
C SER A 98 12.68 7.80 -1.98
N ALA A 99 13.15 8.87 -2.61
CA ALA A 99 13.44 10.15 -1.95
C ALA A 99 12.17 10.81 -1.43
N SER A 100 11.11 10.83 -2.25
CA SER A 100 9.79 11.36 -1.88
C SER A 100 9.22 10.60 -0.68
N LEU A 101 9.20 9.26 -0.75
CA LEU A 101 8.69 8.40 0.31
C LEU A 101 9.46 8.54 1.63
N ARG A 102 10.79 8.66 1.57
CA ARG A 102 11.63 8.73 2.78
C ARG A 102 11.26 9.91 3.67
N GLY A 103 10.97 11.08 3.11
CA GLY A 103 10.61 12.27 3.90
C GLY A 103 9.36 12.08 4.76
N TYR A 104 8.36 11.36 4.23
CA TYR A 104 7.13 11.05 4.95
C TYR A 104 7.28 9.90 5.94
N LEU A 105 8.11 8.90 5.63
CA LEU A 105 8.26 7.71 6.45
C LEU A 105 9.22 7.90 7.63
N GLU A 106 10.18 8.81 7.53
CA GLU A 106 11.04 9.19 8.66
C GLU A 106 10.33 10.11 9.67
N SER A 107 9.19 10.70 9.28
CA SER A 107 8.37 11.57 10.11
C SER A 107 7.11 10.90 10.70
N ALA A 108 6.86 9.64 10.35
CA ALA A 108 5.74 8.81 10.79
C ALA A 108 6.02 8.08 12.11
#